data_AF-A0A968TSI9-F1
#
_entry.id   AF-A0A968TSI9-F1
#
_cell.length_a   1.000
_cell.length_b   1.000
_cell.length_c   1.000
_cell.angle_alpha   90.00
_cell.angle_beta   90.00
_cell.angle_gamma   90.00
#
_symmetry.space_group_name_H-M   'P 1'
#
loop_
_entity.id
_entity.type
_entity.pdbx_description
1 polymer ?
#
loop_
_entity_poly.entity_id
_entity_poly.type
_entity_poly.pdbx_seq_one_letter_code
_entity_poly.pdbx_strand_id
1 'polypeptide(L)'
;MNVYAYDARWGERDKIDNKYDFSKPSYCLFGGTNENPDFSTLNFEFFNHLDRVIAHLNEQGIVAHLMMYVWNKQVNWPAPNSLEDNRYFDYIVKRYQAFPNIIWDVSKEALLYGRNDKEYINSRIDRVRRLDGHERLLTVHDYDYCSSFPNKVDFISIQDWTTY
;
A
#
# COMPACT_ATOMS: atom_id res chain seq x y z
N MET A 1 -7.92 1.99 0.85
CA MET A 1 -7.35 1.62 2.16
C MET A 1 -5.87 1.30 2.00
N ASN A 2 -5.06 1.60 2.99
CA ASN A 2 -3.63 1.28 2.97
C ASN A 2 -3.43 -0.12 3.50
N VAL A 3 -2.46 -0.87 2.95
CA VAL A 3 -2.00 -2.09 3.61
C VAL A 3 -1.48 -1.75 5.00
N TYR A 4 -0.65 -0.72 5.13
CA TYR A 4 -0.13 -0.29 6.42
C TYR A 4 0.19 1.20 6.46
N ALA A 5 0.05 1.79 7.64
CA ALA A 5 0.46 3.15 7.96
C ALA A 5 0.97 3.15 9.39
N TYR A 6 2.06 3.89 9.66
CA TYR A 6 2.58 4.02 11.00
C TYR A 6 2.14 5.33 11.64
N ASP A 7 2.60 6.45 11.07
CA ASP A 7 2.33 7.78 11.61
C ASP A 7 2.41 8.84 10.50
N ALA A 8 1.80 10.01 10.66
CA ALA A 8 1.78 11.07 9.66
C ALA A 8 2.22 12.40 10.27
N ARG A 9 3.27 13.05 9.74
CA ARG A 9 3.88 14.27 10.35
C ARG A 9 2.99 15.52 10.39
N TRP A 10 1.74 15.41 9.97
CA TRP A 10 0.75 16.49 9.92
C TRP A 10 -0.47 16.16 10.76
N GLY A 11 -1.35 17.14 10.93
CA GLY A 11 -2.56 17.04 11.76
C GLY A 11 -2.39 17.68 13.13
N GLU A 12 -3.51 17.96 13.79
CA GLU A 12 -3.56 18.63 15.10
C GLU A 12 -3.37 17.62 16.24
N ARG A 13 -2.20 16.98 16.27
CA ARG A 13 -1.89 15.87 17.21
C ARG A 13 -2.15 16.22 18.67
N ASP A 14 -1.77 17.43 19.07
CA ASP A 14 -1.93 17.91 20.45
C ASP A 14 -3.39 18.06 20.88
N LYS A 15 -4.34 17.99 19.92
CA LYS A 15 -5.79 18.04 20.18
C LYS A 15 -6.45 16.67 20.17
N ILE A 16 -5.72 15.60 19.85
CA ILE A 16 -6.25 14.23 19.87
C ILE A 16 -6.11 13.69 21.30
N ASP A 17 -7.22 13.29 21.91
CA ASP A 17 -7.17 12.55 23.18
C ASP A 17 -6.43 11.22 22.95
N ASN A 18 -5.42 10.93 23.78
CA ASN A 18 -4.58 9.74 23.69
C ASN A 18 -5.38 8.43 23.54
N LYS A 19 -6.59 8.32 24.10
CA LYS A 19 -7.42 7.10 23.95
C LYS A 19 -7.98 6.88 22.54
N TYR A 20 -7.98 7.92 21.71
CA TYR A 20 -8.39 7.90 20.31
C TYR A 20 -7.21 8.11 19.35
N ASP A 21 -6.00 8.22 19.89
CA ASP A 21 -4.79 8.26 19.06
C ASP A 21 -4.39 6.83 18.70
N PHE A 22 -4.79 6.42 17.49
CA PHE A 22 -4.39 5.15 16.89
C PHE A 22 -3.18 5.33 15.94
N SER A 23 -2.50 6.48 16.00
CA SER A 23 -1.19 6.60 15.36
C SER A 23 -0.18 5.69 16.07
N LYS A 24 0.84 5.26 15.34
CA LYS A 24 1.92 4.38 15.85
C LYS A 24 1.41 3.06 16.43
N PRO A 25 0.80 2.20 15.59
CA PRO A 25 0.40 0.86 16.03
C PRO A 25 1.57 0.08 16.64
N SER A 26 1.29 -0.74 17.65
CA SER A 26 2.28 -1.59 18.32
C SER A 26 2.72 -2.81 17.50
N TYR A 27 2.19 -2.96 16.29
CA TYR A 27 2.53 -4.00 15.33
C TYR A 27 3.07 -3.37 14.04
N CYS A 28 3.88 -4.10 13.28
CA CYS A 28 4.34 -3.70 11.95
C CYS A 28 4.17 -4.85 10.93
N LEU A 29 4.49 -4.59 9.66
CA LEU A 29 4.38 -5.57 8.57
C LEU A 29 5.43 -6.68 8.61
N PHE A 30 6.54 -6.42 9.29
CA PHE A 30 7.72 -7.27 9.32
C PHE A 30 7.93 -7.80 10.75
N GLY A 31 9.01 -8.57 10.97
CA GLY A 31 9.49 -8.79 12.33
C GLY A 31 9.95 -7.48 12.99
N GLY A 32 10.20 -7.51 14.30
CA GLY A 32 10.68 -6.33 15.03
C GLY A 32 9.59 -5.24 15.20
N THR A 33 9.97 -3.97 15.02
CA THR A 33 9.05 -2.82 15.13
C THR A 33 9.09 -1.96 13.86
N ASN A 34 8.25 -0.93 13.74
CA ASN A 34 8.39 0.00 12.63
C ASN A 34 9.73 0.76 12.70
N GLU A 35 10.20 1.16 13.87
CA GLU A 35 11.49 1.84 14.05
C GLU A 35 12.68 0.95 13.69
N ASN A 36 12.63 -0.32 14.10
CA ASN A 36 13.69 -1.31 13.88
C ASN A 36 13.09 -2.57 13.26
N PRO A 37 12.74 -2.54 11.95
CA PRO A 37 12.10 -3.67 11.30
C PRO A 37 13.12 -4.79 11.02
N ASP A 38 12.73 -6.03 11.31
CA ASP A 38 13.39 -7.22 10.78
C ASP A 38 12.74 -7.61 9.45
N PHE A 39 13.29 -7.08 8.36
CA PHE A 39 12.80 -7.34 7.00
C PHE A 39 12.96 -8.79 6.55
N SER A 40 13.70 -9.63 7.28
CA SER A 40 13.83 -11.05 6.95
C SER A 40 12.55 -11.84 7.25
N THR A 41 11.68 -11.31 8.11
CA THR A 41 10.46 -11.96 8.60
C THR A 41 9.23 -11.12 8.26
N LEU A 42 8.14 -11.76 7.79
CA LEU A 42 6.83 -11.13 7.63
C LEU A 42 5.95 -11.38 8.86
N ASN A 43 5.15 -10.39 9.26
CA ASN A 43 4.22 -10.54 10.38
C ASN A 43 2.93 -11.24 9.96
N PHE A 44 2.88 -12.56 10.10
CA PHE A 44 1.70 -13.34 9.70
C PHE A 44 0.43 -13.02 10.48
N GLU A 45 0.53 -12.62 11.76
CA GLU A 45 -0.65 -12.23 12.54
C GLU A 45 -1.32 -10.97 11.97
N PHE A 46 -0.50 -10.00 11.55
CA PHE A 46 -1.00 -8.82 10.85
C PHE A 46 -1.75 -9.20 9.56
N PHE A 47 -1.14 -10.04 8.71
CA PHE A 47 -1.75 -10.41 7.44
C PHE A 47 -2.98 -11.31 7.62
N ASN A 48 -2.99 -12.20 8.63
CA ASN A 48 -4.18 -12.99 9.00
C ASN A 48 -5.34 -12.08 9.44
N HIS A 49 -5.04 -10.95 10.09
CA HIS A 49 -6.06 -9.96 10.42
C HIS A 49 -6.57 -9.23 9.17
N LEU A 50 -5.67 -8.81 8.28
CA LEU A 50 -6.04 -8.15 7.03
C LEU A 50 -6.89 -9.06 6.13
N ASP A 51 -6.64 -10.37 6.09
CA ASP A 51 -7.52 -11.33 5.39
C ASP A 51 -8.96 -11.23 5.89
N ARG A 52 -9.16 -11.20 7.22
CA ARG A 52 -10.50 -11.11 7.83
C ARG A 52 -11.18 -9.79 7.47
N VAL A 53 -10.42 -8.69 7.44
CA VAL A 53 -10.95 -7.39 7.04
C VAL A 53 -11.39 -7.40 5.57
N ILE A 54 -10.55 -7.88 4.65
CA ILE A 54 -10.87 -7.92 3.22
C ILE A 54 -12.05 -8.87 2.94
N ALA A 55 -12.07 -10.04 3.58
CA ALA A 55 -13.18 -10.97 3.50
C ALA A 55 -14.49 -10.33 3.99
N HIS A 56 -14.44 -9.63 5.12
CA HIS A 56 -15.61 -8.95 5.65
C HIS A 56 -16.10 -7.83 4.73
N LEU A 57 -15.18 -7.02 4.17
CA LEU A 57 -15.56 -6.02 3.16
C LEU A 57 -16.25 -6.67 1.97
N ASN A 58 -15.75 -7.83 1.51
CA ASN A 58 -16.37 -8.57 0.43
C ASN A 58 -17.80 -9.06 0.76
N GLU A 59 -18.01 -9.61 1.97
CA GLU A 59 -19.33 -10.02 2.46
C GLU A 59 -20.32 -8.84 2.50
N GLN A 60 -19.84 -7.63 2.76
CA GLN A 60 -20.65 -6.41 2.75
C GLN A 60 -20.79 -5.77 1.35
N GLY A 61 -20.25 -6.39 0.30
CA GLY A 61 -20.27 -5.83 -1.05
C GLY A 61 -19.39 -4.59 -1.25
N ILE A 62 -18.37 -4.42 -0.41
CA ILE A 62 -17.44 -3.29 -0.44
C ILE A 62 -16.14 -3.68 -1.14
N VAL A 63 -15.75 -2.87 -2.12
CA VAL A 63 -14.48 -3.01 -2.85
C VAL A 63 -13.32 -2.48 -2.01
N ALA A 64 -12.28 -3.30 -1.85
CA ALA A 64 -11.03 -2.97 -1.21
C ALA A 64 -10.03 -2.43 -2.25
N HIS A 65 -10.03 -1.12 -2.44
CA HIS A 65 -8.96 -0.40 -3.15
C HIS A 65 -7.70 -0.38 -2.27
N LEU A 66 -6.74 -1.27 -2.54
CA LEU A 66 -5.64 -1.61 -1.64
C LEU A 66 -4.33 -0.95 -2.07
N MET A 67 -3.93 0.10 -1.35
CA MET A 67 -2.67 0.82 -1.54
C MET A 67 -1.51 0.04 -0.89
N MET A 68 -0.64 -0.53 -1.72
CA MET A 68 0.46 -1.39 -1.30
C MET A 68 1.59 -0.61 -0.62
N TYR A 69 1.91 0.57 -1.17
CA TYR A 69 2.85 1.50 -0.59
C TYR A 69 2.21 2.85 -0.32
N VAL A 70 2.61 3.46 0.80
CA VAL A 70 2.26 4.84 1.13
C VAL A 70 3.48 5.50 1.75
N TRP A 71 4.07 6.46 1.02
CA TRP A 71 5.37 7.02 1.40
C TRP A 71 5.30 8.03 2.54
N ASN A 72 4.16 8.69 2.70
CA ASN A 72 4.00 9.77 3.68
C ASN A 72 3.62 9.28 5.09
N LYS A 73 3.53 7.96 5.33
CA LYS A 73 3.06 7.38 6.60
C LYS A 73 4.16 6.86 7.54
N GLN A 74 5.38 7.38 7.40
CA GLN A 74 6.54 7.08 8.26
C GLN A 74 6.81 5.57 8.43
N VAL A 75 6.46 4.79 7.42
CA VAL A 75 6.76 3.37 7.39
C VAL A 75 8.21 3.17 6.98
N ASN A 76 8.95 2.39 7.75
CA ASN A 76 10.29 1.95 7.35
C ASN A 76 10.14 0.78 6.39
N TRP A 77 10.25 1.11 5.10
CA TRP A 77 10.17 0.15 4.01
C TRP A 77 11.57 -0.43 3.75
N PRO A 78 11.68 -1.68 3.30
CA PRO A 78 12.94 -2.23 2.80
C PRO A 78 13.48 -1.39 1.63
N ALA A 79 14.78 -1.53 1.34
CA ALA A 79 15.41 -0.80 0.25
C ALA A 79 14.74 -1.16 -1.09
N PRO A 80 14.47 -0.17 -1.98
CA PRO A 80 13.86 -0.45 -3.28
C PRO A 80 14.62 -1.53 -4.05
N ASN A 81 13.88 -2.50 -4.60
CA ASN A 81 14.39 -3.64 -5.37
C ASN A 81 15.25 -4.64 -4.56
N SER A 82 15.35 -4.52 -3.23
CA SER A 82 15.98 -5.54 -2.40
C SER A 82 15.18 -6.85 -2.42
N LEU A 83 15.78 -7.93 -1.89
CA LEU A 83 15.10 -9.21 -1.76
C LEU A 83 13.83 -9.09 -0.90
N GLU A 84 13.90 -8.30 0.16
CA GLU A 84 12.83 -8.10 1.14
C GLU A 84 11.70 -7.22 0.58
N ASP A 85 12.04 -6.17 -0.17
CA ASP A 85 11.06 -5.34 -0.90
C ASP A 85 10.26 -6.18 -1.89
N ASN A 86 10.97 -6.97 -2.70
CA ASN A 86 10.36 -7.90 -3.64
C ASN A 86 9.54 -9.00 -2.97
N ARG A 87 10.00 -9.52 -1.83
CA ARG A 87 9.28 -10.53 -1.04
C ARG A 87 7.97 -9.98 -0.48
N TYR A 88 8.01 -8.78 0.12
CA TYR A 88 6.82 -8.09 0.62
C TYR A 88 5.79 -7.88 -0.50
N PHE A 89 6.23 -7.32 -1.62
CA PHE A 89 5.35 -7.02 -2.74
C PHE A 89 4.71 -8.28 -3.33
N ASP A 90 5.51 -9.33 -3.57
CA ASP A 90 5.02 -10.62 -4.05
C ASP A 90 4.03 -11.24 -3.09
N TYR A 91 4.31 -11.16 -1.79
CA TYR A 91 3.49 -11.76 -0.77
C TYR A 91 2.09 -11.15 -0.75
N ILE A 92 1.98 -9.82 -0.86
CA ILE A 92 0.67 -9.14 -0.96
C ILE A 92 -0.10 -9.61 -2.19
N VAL A 93 0.52 -9.54 -3.38
CA VAL A 93 -0.19 -9.93 -4.61
C VAL A 93 -0.63 -11.38 -4.54
N LYS A 94 0.28 -12.29 -4.16
CA LYS A 94 -0.01 -13.73 -4.08
C LYS A 94 -1.08 -14.06 -3.05
N ARG A 95 -1.08 -13.39 -1.89
CA ARG A 95 -2.04 -13.65 -0.82
C ARG A 95 -3.42 -13.11 -1.14
N TYR A 96 -3.50 -11.89 -1.69
CA TYR A 96 -4.79 -11.20 -1.81
C TYR A 96 -5.45 -11.28 -3.19
N GLN A 97 -4.75 -11.72 -4.25
CA GLN A 97 -5.34 -11.80 -5.60
C GLN A 97 -6.63 -12.61 -5.71
N ALA A 98 -6.82 -13.61 -4.83
CA ALA A 98 -8.00 -14.46 -4.83
C ALA A 98 -9.27 -13.74 -4.35
N PHE A 99 -9.14 -12.63 -3.60
CA PHE A 99 -10.30 -11.89 -3.10
C PHE A 99 -10.98 -11.11 -4.23
N PRO A 100 -12.29 -11.35 -4.50
CA PRO A 100 -12.97 -10.79 -5.66
C PRO A 100 -13.11 -9.27 -5.63
N ASN A 101 -13.06 -8.67 -4.44
CA ASN A 101 -13.26 -7.26 -4.19
C ASN A 101 -11.95 -6.44 -4.17
N ILE A 102 -10.84 -6.96 -4.68
CA ILE A 102 -9.56 -6.24 -4.72
C ILE A 102 -9.44 -5.34 -5.95
N ILE A 103 -8.98 -4.11 -5.71
CA ILE A 103 -8.38 -3.22 -6.71
C ILE A 103 -6.97 -2.90 -6.21
N TRP A 104 -5.96 -3.12 -7.05
CA TRP A 104 -4.57 -2.80 -6.72
C TRP A 104 -4.29 -1.31 -6.89
N ASP A 105 -3.66 -0.72 -5.89
CA ASP A 105 -3.00 0.58 -6.01
C ASP A 105 -1.55 0.40 -5.60
N VAL A 106 -0.64 0.52 -6.58
CA VAL A 106 0.78 0.25 -6.33
C VAL A 106 1.34 1.22 -5.30
N SER A 107 0.94 2.48 -5.35
CA SER A 107 1.46 3.48 -4.43
C SER A 107 0.62 4.75 -4.40
N LYS A 108 0.35 5.24 -3.19
CA LYS A 108 -0.10 6.61 -2.96
C LYS A 108 1.07 7.58 -3.08
N GLU A 109 0.88 8.65 -3.87
CA GLU A 109 1.85 9.73 -4.06
C GLU A 109 3.19 9.17 -4.58
N ALA A 110 3.09 8.34 -5.61
CA ALA A 110 4.11 7.39 -6.04
C ALA A 110 5.48 8.00 -6.38
N LEU A 111 5.49 9.21 -6.93
CA LEU A 111 6.71 9.93 -7.32
C LEU A 111 7.15 10.98 -6.31
N LEU A 112 6.37 11.17 -5.24
CA LEU A 112 6.68 12.11 -4.18
C LEU A 112 7.64 11.47 -3.15
N TYR A 113 8.33 12.31 -2.39
CA TYR A 113 9.22 11.92 -1.29
C TYR A 113 10.53 11.22 -1.68
N GLY A 114 10.88 11.19 -2.97
CA GLY A 114 12.22 10.81 -3.46
C GLY A 114 12.65 9.37 -3.16
N ARG A 115 11.73 8.51 -2.71
CA ARG A 115 12.03 7.10 -2.43
C ARG A 115 12.13 6.27 -3.69
N ASN A 116 11.35 6.59 -4.72
CA ASN A 116 11.22 5.80 -5.93
C ASN A 116 11.02 6.69 -7.16
N ASP A 117 11.43 6.17 -8.32
CA ASP A 117 11.27 6.78 -9.63
C ASP A 117 10.15 6.07 -10.44
N LYS A 118 9.93 6.56 -11.66
CA LYS A 118 8.92 6.02 -12.57
C LYS A 118 9.25 4.58 -12.97
N GLU A 119 10.53 4.26 -13.08
CA GLU A 119 11.08 2.95 -13.42
C GLU A 119 10.74 1.93 -12.33
N TYR A 120 10.91 2.29 -11.06
CA TYR A 120 10.52 1.46 -9.93
C TYR A 120 9.01 1.19 -9.96
N ILE A 121 8.16 2.21 -10.11
CA ILE A 121 6.70 2.02 -10.17
C ILE A 121 6.29 1.15 -11.36
N ASN A 122 6.87 1.38 -12.55
CA ASN A 122 6.67 0.53 -13.72
C ASN A 122 7.04 -0.94 -13.43
N SER A 123 8.17 -1.17 -12.76
CA SER A 123 8.61 -2.51 -12.38
C SER A 123 7.62 -3.21 -11.43
N ARG A 124 7.00 -2.44 -10.51
CA ARG A 124 5.97 -2.95 -9.59
C ARG A 124 4.68 -3.30 -10.33
N ILE A 125 4.22 -2.43 -11.24
CA ILE A 125 3.05 -2.72 -12.09
C ILE A 125 3.27 -4.00 -12.89
N ASP A 126 4.40 -4.10 -13.59
CA ASP A 126 4.73 -5.28 -14.41
C ASP A 126 4.80 -6.54 -13.54
N ARG A 127 5.21 -6.40 -12.29
CA ARG A 127 5.26 -7.50 -11.32
C ARG A 127 3.85 -7.92 -10.86
N VAL A 128 2.93 -6.99 -10.59
CA VAL A 128 1.52 -7.33 -10.32
C VAL A 128 0.93 -8.07 -11.51
N ARG A 129 1.08 -7.52 -12.73
CA ARG A 129 0.52 -8.13 -13.96
C ARG A 129 1.04 -9.54 -14.24
N ARG A 130 2.26 -9.87 -13.82
CA ARG A 130 2.80 -11.24 -13.92
C ARG A 130 2.30 -12.20 -12.84
N LEU A 131 1.95 -11.69 -11.66
CA LEU A 131 1.66 -12.51 -10.49
C LEU A 131 0.17 -12.69 -10.22
N ASP A 132 -0.65 -11.70 -10.59
CA ASP A 132 -2.08 -11.70 -10.43
C ASP A 132 -2.76 -12.45 -11.58
N GLY A 133 -3.10 -13.71 -11.33
CA GLY A 133 -3.80 -14.57 -12.29
C GLY A 133 -5.29 -14.27 -12.44
N HIS A 134 -5.82 -13.31 -11.68
CA HIS A 134 -7.24 -12.90 -11.75
C HIS A 134 -7.43 -11.55 -12.47
N GLU A 135 -6.35 -10.93 -12.93
CA GLU A 135 -6.38 -9.69 -13.71
C GLU A 135 -7.21 -8.58 -13.02
N ARG A 136 -7.00 -8.37 -11.71
CA ARG A 136 -7.69 -7.32 -10.97
C ARG A 136 -7.35 -5.95 -11.55
N LEU A 137 -8.29 -5.01 -11.38
CA LEU A 137 -8.04 -3.61 -11.72
C LEU A 137 -6.83 -3.09 -10.95
N LEU A 138 -6.00 -2.31 -11.63
CA LEU A 138 -4.77 -1.75 -11.12
C LEU A 138 -4.68 -0.26 -11.46
N THR A 139 -4.23 0.52 -10.48
CA THR A 139 -3.90 1.94 -10.65
C THR A 139 -2.64 2.32 -9.86
N VAL A 140 -2.30 3.59 -9.96
CA VAL A 140 -1.36 4.31 -9.10
C VAL A 140 -2.03 5.60 -8.68
N HIS A 141 -2.01 5.93 -7.39
CA HIS A 141 -2.59 7.18 -6.91
C HIS A 141 -1.61 8.36 -7.07
N ASP A 142 -1.46 8.78 -8.32
CA ASP A 142 -0.62 9.89 -8.80
C ASP A 142 -1.04 10.29 -10.24
N TYR A 143 -1.51 11.53 -10.43
CA TYR A 143 -2.01 11.99 -11.73
C TYR A 143 -0.90 12.06 -12.79
N ASP A 144 0.24 12.65 -12.43
CA ASP A 144 1.34 12.88 -13.38
C ASP A 144 1.91 11.55 -13.88
N TYR A 145 2.01 10.56 -12.99
CA TYR A 145 2.36 9.20 -13.38
C TYR A 145 1.32 8.60 -14.32
N CYS A 146 0.04 8.60 -13.94
CA CYS A 146 -1.02 7.97 -14.74
C CYS A 146 -1.15 8.61 -16.12
N SER A 147 -1.06 9.94 -16.21
CA SER A 147 -1.10 10.69 -17.46
C SER A 147 0.13 10.40 -18.34
N SER A 148 1.31 10.20 -17.74
CA SER A 148 2.54 9.83 -18.47
C SER A 148 2.53 8.38 -18.97
N PHE A 149 1.85 7.46 -18.27
CA PHE A 149 1.83 6.03 -18.57
C PHE A 149 0.40 5.45 -18.61
N PRO A 150 -0.48 5.96 -19.49
CA PRO A 150 -1.90 5.58 -19.48
C PRO A 150 -2.11 4.09 -19.82
N ASN A 151 -1.19 3.46 -20.56
CA ASN A 151 -1.28 2.03 -20.92
C ASN A 151 -0.82 1.08 -19.80
N LYS A 152 -0.32 1.61 -18.67
CA LYS A 152 0.16 0.79 -17.53
C LYS A 152 -0.92 0.60 -16.46
N VAL A 153 -1.92 1.47 -16.41
CA VAL A 153 -2.99 1.49 -15.40
C VAL A 153 -4.35 1.28 -16.07
N ASP A 154 -5.31 0.72 -15.34
CA ASP A 154 -6.67 0.48 -15.85
C ASP A 154 -7.56 1.73 -15.71
N PHE A 155 -7.24 2.61 -14.77
CA PHE A 155 -7.93 3.88 -14.55
C PHE A 155 -7.01 4.86 -13.81
N ILE A 156 -7.38 6.15 -13.84
CA ILE A 156 -6.64 7.22 -13.17
C ILE A 156 -7.19 7.40 -11.75
N SER A 157 -6.30 7.40 -10.75
CA SER A 157 -6.60 7.69 -9.35
C SER A 157 -5.80 8.93 -8.92
N ILE A 158 -6.46 9.96 -8.40
CA ILE A 158 -5.83 11.24 -8.05
C ILE A 158 -6.18 11.69 -6.63
N GLN A 159 -5.26 12.46 -6.05
CA GLN A 159 -5.56 13.36 -4.95
C GLN A 159 -5.64 14.76 -5.52
N ASP A 160 -6.78 15.43 -5.36
CA ASP A 160 -6.89 16.84 -5.67
C ASP A 160 -7.50 17.56 -4.47
N TRP A 161 -6.85 18.66 -4.07
CA TRP A 161 -7.28 19.53 -2.98
C TRP A 161 -7.74 20.90 -3.49
N THR A 162 -7.77 21.10 -4.81
CA THR A 162 -8.27 22.33 -5.41
C THR A 162 -9.78 22.45 -5.17
N THR A 163 -10.20 23.61 -4.69
CA THR A 163 -11.60 24.00 -4.59
C THR A 163 -11.90 24.91 -5.77
N TYR A 164 -12.76 24.47 -6.68
CA TYR A 164 -13.28 25.31 -7.76
C TYR A 164 -14.19 26.42 -7.24
#